data_AF-A0A959MJC7-F1
#
_entry.id   AF-A0A959MJC7-F1
#
_cell.length_a   1.000
_cell.length_b   1.000
_cell.length_c   1.000
_cell.angle_alpha   90.00
_cell.angle_beta   90.00
_cell.angle_gamma   90.00
#
_symmetry.space_group_name_H-M   'P 1'
#
loop_
_entity.id
_entity.type
_entity.pdbx_description
1 polymer ?
#
loop_
_entity_poly.entity_id
_entity_poly.type
_entity_poly.pdbx_seq_one_letter_code
_entity_poly.pdbx_strand_id
1 'polypeptide(L)'
;MKRNLLNEITAIKSRSEFNSRLDFSRRLNDIEYAFQENLDYNDDFNKEILKYIPIATVSCFEAFFRSVYKELVDFGKPFSDNVVKFNQSQNLKFDFDIVNAIQSKTITVGEFISHFLPCNNFDDINKNLSLLCGIDFADEIKKFKRDSIFEHVNNNSKQFIENNNQIIVDIKRTFELRHIYCHEFATNFRVDSDEILRCFNNAKIFLNQTNDFIWDIIYPDAPETQADMNIQASDEFERFENDLSVLISTIKEAKNETSDFDLNVELFDKTIEQWKIYRKTKAELDASVVEGGTMYPLLYASSLTATTKEKIESLKNEFEIALQRYASR
;
A
#
# COMPACT_ATOMS: atom_id res chain seq x y z
N MET A 1 -16.26 19.67 -21.84
CA MET A 1 -15.68 18.37 -22.27
C MET A 1 -15.89 17.39 -21.13
N LYS A 2 -16.46 16.21 -21.38
CA LYS A 2 -16.78 15.23 -20.31
C LYS A 2 -15.48 14.55 -19.88
N ARG A 3 -15.21 14.52 -18.58
CA ARG A 3 -13.99 13.94 -17.98
C ARG A 3 -13.85 12.46 -18.37
N ASN A 4 -12.70 12.05 -18.90
CA ASN A 4 -12.41 10.65 -19.25
C ASN A 4 -11.42 10.08 -18.23
N LEU A 5 -11.96 9.43 -17.21
CA LEU A 5 -11.18 8.91 -16.07
C LEU A 5 -10.20 7.82 -16.46
N LEU A 6 -10.56 6.95 -17.41
CA LEU A 6 -9.67 5.89 -17.88
C LEU A 6 -8.38 6.50 -18.46
N ASN A 7 -8.52 7.50 -19.35
CA ASN A 7 -7.37 8.18 -19.93
C ASN A 7 -6.54 8.93 -18.88
N GLU A 8 -7.17 9.54 -17.87
CA GLU A 8 -6.45 10.20 -16.77
C GLU A 8 -5.61 9.20 -15.96
N ILE A 9 -6.21 8.07 -15.54
CA ILE A 9 -5.53 7.02 -14.78
C ILE A 9 -4.36 6.45 -15.59
N THR A 10 -4.60 6.10 -16.86
CA THR A 10 -3.55 5.54 -17.73
C THR A 10 -2.42 6.55 -18.00
N ALA A 11 -2.73 7.85 -18.15
CA ALA A 11 -1.71 8.87 -18.33
C ALA A 11 -0.90 9.15 -17.05
N ILE A 12 -1.50 9.03 -15.87
CA ILE A 12 -0.77 9.09 -14.60
C ILE A 12 0.17 7.89 -14.51
N LYS A 13 -0.33 6.67 -14.76
CA LYS A 13 0.48 5.45 -14.79
C LYS A 13 1.69 5.55 -15.71
N SER A 14 1.53 6.08 -16.92
CA SER A 14 2.63 6.16 -17.89
C SER A 14 3.74 7.12 -17.46
N ARG A 15 3.51 7.97 -16.46
CA ARG A 15 4.49 8.94 -15.93
C ARG A 15 5.11 8.48 -14.60
N SER A 16 4.58 7.42 -13.99
CA SER A 16 5.07 6.88 -12.73
C SER A 16 5.79 5.55 -12.98
N GLU A 17 7.06 5.45 -12.60
CA GLU A 17 7.83 4.22 -12.79
C GLU A 17 7.50 3.14 -11.73
N PHE A 18 7.19 3.52 -10.48
CA PHE A 18 6.98 2.58 -9.36
C PHE A 18 5.94 3.07 -8.34
N ASN A 19 5.69 2.25 -7.31
CA ASN A 19 4.64 2.43 -6.31
C ASN A 19 4.74 3.80 -5.62
N SER A 20 3.86 4.73 -6.03
CA SER A 20 4.02 6.18 -5.81
C SER A 20 4.04 6.63 -4.35
N ARG A 21 3.65 5.77 -3.40
CA ARG A 21 3.56 6.15 -2.00
C ARG A 21 4.93 6.49 -1.43
N LEU A 22 6.02 5.84 -1.84
CA LEU A 22 7.35 6.08 -1.26
C LEU A 22 8.10 7.27 -1.89
N ASP A 23 7.68 7.68 -3.09
CA ASP A 23 8.31 8.79 -3.83
C ASP A 23 8.13 10.15 -3.14
N PHE A 24 7.15 10.30 -2.25
CA PHE A 24 6.94 11.52 -1.49
C PHE A 24 8.18 11.92 -0.69
N SER A 25 8.92 10.95 -0.13
CA SER A 25 10.10 11.19 0.70
C SER A 25 11.20 11.89 -0.10
N ARG A 26 11.49 11.38 -1.30
CA ARG A 26 12.40 12.01 -2.26
C ARG A 26 11.92 13.40 -2.64
N ARG A 27 10.62 13.55 -2.95
CA ARG A 27 10.07 14.85 -3.36
C ARG A 27 10.14 15.88 -2.24
N LEU A 28 9.89 15.50 -0.99
CA LEU A 28 10.05 16.38 0.17
C LEU A 28 11.51 16.77 0.37
N ASN A 29 12.46 15.85 0.22
CA ASN A 29 13.88 16.16 0.29
C ASN A 29 14.31 17.14 -0.81
N ASP A 30 13.79 17.01 -2.04
CA ASP A 30 14.06 17.97 -3.12
C ASP A 30 13.51 19.38 -2.78
N ILE A 31 12.32 19.45 -2.16
CA ILE A 31 11.74 20.72 -1.70
C ILE A 31 12.57 21.33 -0.57
N GLU A 32 12.99 20.52 0.40
CA GLU A 32 13.83 20.94 1.52
C GLU A 32 15.20 21.46 1.04
N TYR A 33 15.82 20.75 0.10
CA TYR A 33 17.06 21.16 -0.53
C TYR A 33 16.91 22.49 -1.27
N ALA A 34 15.86 22.63 -2.09
CA ALA A 34 15.55 23.88 -2.76
C ALA A 34 15.29 25.02 -1.76
N PHE A 35 14.64 24.73 -0.63
CA PHE A 35 14.45 25.71 0.44
C PHE A 35 15.81 26.17 0.99
N GLN A 36 16.71 25.25 1.32
CA GLN A 36 18.02 25.56 1.88
C GLN A 36 18.95 26.31 0.91
N GLU A 37 18.90 26.01 -0.39
CA GLU A 37 19.75 26.65 -1.39
C GLU A 37 19.29 28.06 -1.80
N ASN A 38 18.02 28.42 -1.61
CA ASN A 38 17.45 29.71 -2.05
C ASN A 38 17.47 30.78 -0.95
N LEU A 39 18.50 30.78 -0.10
CA LEU A 39 18.87 31.95 0.71
C LEU A 39 19.42 33.02 -0.25
N ASP A 40 18.77 34.19 -0.31
CA ASP A 40 19.24 35.33 -1.13
C ASP A 40 20.62 35.80 -0.64
N TYR A 41 21.26 36.66 -1.44
CA TYR A 41 22.59 37.25 -1.20
C TYR A 41 22.76 38.02 0.14
N ASN A 42 21.70 38.11 0.96
CA ASN A 42 21.65 38.77 2.27
C ASN A 42 20.98 37.90 3.38
N ASP A 43 20.92 36.57 3.22
CA ASP A 43 20.25 35.64 4.14
C ASP A 43 18.71 35.83 4.25
N ASP A 44 18.06 36.51 3.29
CA ASP A 44 16.59 36.61 3.20
C ASP A 44 16.08 35.66 2.11
N PHE A 45 14.85 35.17 2.20
CA PHE A 45 14.31 34.26 1.19
C PHE A 45 13.65 35.04 0.05
N ASN A 46 13.76 34.54 -1.18
CA ASN A 46 12.94 35.03 -2.28
C ASN A 46 11.45 34.76 -1.99
N LYS A 47 10.72 35.83 -1.65
CA LYS A 47 9.32 35.77 -1.21
C LYS A 47 8.37 35.16 -2.22
N GLU A 48 8.67 35.24 -3.51
CA GLU A 48 7.83 34.62 -4.55
C GLU A 48 8.07 33.11 -4.61
N ILE A 49 9.33 32.68 -4.48
CA ILE A 49 9.70 31.26 -4.47
C ILE A 49 9.09 30.55 -3.25
N LEU A 50 9.09 31.20 -2.08
CA LEU A 50 8.50 30.64 -0.85
C LEU A 50 7.03 30.23 -1.00
N LYS A 51 6.25 30.95 -1.83
CA LYS A 51 4.83 30.63 -2.07
C LYS A 51 4.64 29.27 -2.74
N TYR A 52 5.64 28.78 -3.46
CA TYR A 52 5.58 27.47 -4.11
C TYR A 52 5.77 26.31 -3.14
N ILE A 53 6.27 26.55 -1.93
CA ILE A 53 6.54 25.49 -0.95
C ILE A 53 5.23 24.86 -0.45
N PRO A 54 4.20 25.62 0.02
CA PRO A 54 2.91 25.01 0.37
C PRO A 54 2.22 24.36 -0.83
N ILE A 55 2.38 24.92 -2.04
CA ILE A 55 1.80 24.36 -3.28
C ILE A 55 2.41 22.98 -3.59
N ALA A 56 3.74 22.89 -3.55
CA ALA A 56 4.45 21.65 -3.78
C ALA A 56 4.16 20.63 -2.68
N THR A 57 4.10 21.07 -1.42
CA THR A 57 3.73 20.23 -0.27
C THR A 57 2.34 19.63 -0.44
N VAL A 58 1.31 20.44 -0.76
CA VAL A 58 -0.04 19.91 -1.02
C VAL A 58 -0.05 18.93 -2.20
N SER A 59 0.74 19.18 -3.24
CA SER A 59 0.88 18.22 -4.34
C SER A 59 1.45 16.87 -3.87
N CYS A 60 2.39 16.88 -2.91
CA CYS A 60 2.88 15.65 -2.26
C CYS A 60 1.76 14.95 -1.47
N PHE A 61 0.93 15.69 -0.72
CA PHE A 61 -0.22 15.12 -0.01
C PHE A 61 -1.18 14.43 -1.00
N GLU A 62 -1.58 15.12 -2.06
CA GLU A 62 -2.53 14.59 -3.05
C GLU A 62 -1.99 13.30 -3.70
N ALA A 63 -0.73 13.28 -4.10
CA ALA A 63 -0.10 12.10 -4.69
C ALA A 63 0.03 10.95 -3.68
N PHE A 64 0.54 11.25 -2.49
CA PHE A 64 0.73 10.27 -1.41
C PHE A 64 -0.59 9.61 -1.01
N PHE A 65 -1.61 10.41 -0.68
CA PHE A 65 -2.90 9.87 -0.20
C PHE A 65 -3.66 9.13 -1.30
N ARG A 66 -3.60 9.57 -2.56
CA ARG A 66 -4.16 8.78 -3.68
C ARG A 66 -3.47 7.42 -3.80
N SER A 67 -2.16 7.37 -3.59
CA SER A 67 -1.41 6.11 -3.57
C SER A 67 -1.82 5.23 -2.38
N VAL A 68 -1.94 5.81 -1.18
CA VAL A 68 -2.40 5.10 0.03
C VAL A 68 -3.79 4.50 -0.17
N TYR A 69 -4.74 5.29 -0.68
CA TYR A 69 -6.10 4.80 -0.89
C TYR A 69 -6.15 3.67 -1.91
N LYS A 70 -5.39 3.80 -3.00
CA LYS A 70 -5.23 2.74 -3.99
C LYS A 70 -4.69 1.47 -3.33
N GLU A 71 -3.58 1.58 -2.61
CA GLU A 71 -2.90 0.45 -1.97
C GLU A 71 -3.79 -0.27 -0.96
N LEU A 72 -4.49 0.47 -0.09
CA LEU A 72 -5.44 -0.11 0.86
C LEU A 72 -6.55 -0.90 0.15
N VAL A 73 -7.18 -0.31 -0.87
CA VAL A 73 -8.27 -0.98 -1.59
C VAL A 73 -7.77 -2.21 -2.36
N ASP A 74 -6.62 -2.11 -3.01
CA ASP A 74 -6.02 -3.21 -3.78
C ASP A 74 -5.44 -4.31 -2.87
N PHE A 75 -5.05 -3.99 -1.63
CA PHE A 75 -4.65 -4.98 -0.63
C PHE A 75 -5.80 -5.94 -0.28
N GLY A 76 -7.04 -5.46 -0.36
CA GLY A 76 -8.24 -6.26 -0.20
C GLY A 76 -8.92 -6.06 1.15
N LYS A 77 -9.45 -7.15 1.73
CA LYS A 77 -10.20 -7.07 2.97
C LYS A 77 -9.28 -6.71 4.16
N PRO A 78 -9.74 -5.89 5.12
CA PRO A 78 -11.09 -5.34 5.25
C PRO A 78 -11.37 -4.06 4.43
N PHE A 79 -10.34 -3.43 3.85
CA PHE A 79 -10.42 -2.13 3.19
C PHE A 79 -11.38 -2.11 1.98
N SER A 80 -11.33 -3.17 1.17
CA SER A 80 -12.22 -3.33 0.01
C SER A 80 -13.69 -3.48 0.40
N ASP A 81 -13.99 -4.15 1.52
CA ASP A 81 -15.37 -4.25 2.04
C ASP A 81 -15.82 -2.89 2.60
N ASN A 82 -14.91 -2.16 3.25
CA ASN A 82 -15.19 -0.85 3.82
C ASN A 82 -15.45 0.23 2.76
N VAL A 83 -14.76 0.18 1.62
CA VAL A 83 -14.93 1.20 0.57
C VAL A 83 -16.32 1.17 -0.07
N VAL A 84 -17.05 0.06 0.03
CA VAL A 84 -18.46 -0.03 -0.38
C VAL A 84 -19.35 0.95 0.39
N LYS A 85 -18.98 1.33 1.62
CA LYS A 85 -19.69 2.35 2.39
C LYS A 85 -19.55 3.76 1.79
N PHE A 86 -18.55 3.98 0.91
CA PHE A 86 -18.35 5.22 0.16
C PHE A 86 -19.35 5.42 -0.99
N ASN A 87 -20.24 4.45 -1.26
CA ASN A 87 -21.17 4.43 -2.39
C ASN A 87 -22.26 5.53 -2.37
N GLN A 88 -22.07 6.59 -1.56
CA GLN A 88 -22.89 7.80 -1.47
C GLN A 88 -22.50 8.88 -2.50
N SER A 89 -21.48 8.65 -3.35
CA SER A 89 -21.16 9.59 -4.43
C SER A 89 -22.12 9.44 -5.61
N GLN A 90 -23.20 10.22 -5.57
CA GLN A 90 -24.03 10.51 -6.74
C GLN A 90 -23.10 10.95 -7.90
N ASN A 91 -23.10 10.21 -9.01
CA ASN A 91 -22.33 10.40 -10.27
C ASN A 91 -21.07 9.55 -10.49
N LEU A 92 -20.88 8.43 -9.79
CA LEU A 92 -19.84 7.46 -10.18
C LEU A 92 -20.31 6.69 -11.45
N LYS A 93 -19.81 7.07 -12.63
CA LYS A 93 -20.12 6.37 -13.88
C LYS A 93 -19.28 5.09 -13.95
N PHE A 94 -19.86 3.97 -13.58
CA PHE A 94 -19.28 2.63 -13.74
C PHE A 94 -19.89 2.00 -14.99
N ASP A 95 -19.14 1.99 -16.11
CA ASP A 95 -19.58 1.46 -17.41
C ASP A 95 -18.73 0.27 -17.87
N PHE A 96 -19.12 -0.35 -18.99
CA PHE A 96 -18.44 -1.54 -19.52
C PHE A 96 -16.98 -1.29 -19.92
N ASP A 97 -16.61 -0.05 -20.26
CA ASP A 97 -15.22 0.28 -20.57
C ASP A 97 -14.35 0.17 -19.31
N ILE A 98 -14.86 0.63 -18.16
CA ILE A 98 -14.20 0.47 -16.86
C ILE A 98 -14.13 -1.02 -16.47
N VAL A 99 -15.22 -1.77 -16.66
CA VAL A 99 -15.24 -3.22 -16.38
C VAL A 99 -14.19 -3.95 -17.22
N ASN A 100 -14.12 -3.67 -18.52
CA ASN A 100 -13.14 -4.26 -19.42
C ASN A 100 -11.71 -3.85 -19.04
N ALA A 101 -11.49 -2.61 -18.64
CA ALA A 101 -10.16 -2.14 -18.21
C ALA A 101 -9.67 -2.80 -16.92
N ILE A 102 -10.59 -3.09 -15.98
CA ILE A 102 -10.28 -3.85 -14.77
C ILE A 102 -10.02 -5.33 -15.13
N GLN A 103 -10.89 -5.94 -15.93
CA GLN A 103 -10.75 -7.34 -16.35
C GLN A 103 -9.44 -7.59 -17.13
N SER A 104 -9.04 -6.66 -18.00
CA SER A 104 -7.79 -6.72 -18.75
C SER A 104 -6.56 -6.33 -17.94
N LYS A 105 -6.73 -6.00 -16.64
CA LYS A 105 -5.68 -5.50 -15.73
C LYS A 105 -5.00 -4.21 -16.21
N THR A 106 -5.68 -3.43 -17.05
CA THR A 106 -5.22 -2.10 -17.47
C THR A 106 -5.25 -1.11 -16.30
N ILE A 107 -6.29 -1.19 -15.47
CA ILE A 107 -6.41 -0.46 -14.20
C ILE A 107 -6.82 -1.42 -13.07
N THR A 108 -6.50 -1.08 -11.84
CA THR A 108 -6.99 -1.79 -10.63
C THR A 108 -8.25 -1.11 -10.07
N VAL A 109 -8.95 -1.79 -9.16
CA VAL A 109 -10.10 -1.22 -8.46
C VAL A 109 -9.64 -0.06 -7.56
N GLY A 110 -8.53 -0.21 -6.86
CA GLY A 110 -7.96 0.84 -6.03
C GLY A 110 -7.58 2.09 -6.83
N GLU A 111 -7.06 1.94 -8.05
CA GLU A 111 -6.78 3.07 -8.95
C GLU A 111 -8.04 3.80 -9.34
N PHE A 112 -9.09 3.07 -9.69
CA PHE A 112 -10.36 3.66 -10.04
C PHE A 112 -10.96 4.42 -8.85
N ILE A 113 -11.00 3.81 -7.66
CA ILE A 113 -11.62 4.38 -6.47
C ILE A 113 -10.83 5.57 -5.91
N SER A 114 -9.49 5.50 -5.86
CA SER A 114 -8.65 6.58 -5.32
C SER A 114 -8.78 7.90 -6.10
N HIS A 115 -9.25 7.86 -7.35
CA HIS A 115 -9.53 9.06 -8.15
C HIS A 115 -10.78 9.81 -7.69
N PHE A 116 -11.74 9.13 -7.05
CA PHE A 116 -12.97 9.73 -6.54
C PHE A 116 -12.89 10.18 -5.08
N LEU A 117 -11.94 9.64 -4.32
CA LEU A 117 -11.72 10.06 -2.95
C LEU A 117 -11.11 11.48 -2.94
N PRO A 118 -11.76 12.45 -2.30
CA PRO A 118 -11.26 13.82 -2.23
C PRO A 118 -10.02 13.88 -1.34
N CYS A 119 -9.10 14.81 -1.63
CA CYS A 119 -7.87 15.00 -0.85
C CYS A 119 -7.52 16.49 -0.80
N ASN A 120 -8.52 17.34 -0.53
CA ASN A 120 -8.37 18.80 -0.64
C ASN A 120 -8.03 19.47 0.69
N ASN A 121 -8.14 18.74 1.79
CA ASN A 121 -7.86 19.21 3.15
C ASN A 121 -7.65 18.01 4.10
N PHE A 122 -7.29 18.29 5.34
CA PHE A 122 -7.11 17.26 6.37
C PHE A 122 -8.39 16.47 6.68
N ASP A 123 -9.56 17.10 6.67
CA ASP A 123 -10.82 16.45 7.04
C ASP A 123 -11.26 15.43 5.98
N ASP A 124 -10.99 15.71 4.68
CA ASP A 124 -11.12 14.74 3.58
C ASP A 124 -10.23 13.52 3.84
N ILE A 125 -8.95 13.77 4.17
CA ILE A 125 -7.95 12.71 4.44
C ILE A 125 -8.41 11.82 5.60
N ASN A 126 -8.77 12.45 6.72
CA ASN A 126 -9.22 11.76 7.92
C ASN A 126 -10.47 10.93 7.62
N LYS A 127 -11.47 11.51 6.95
CA LYS A 127 -12.69 10.79 6.59
C LYS A 127 -12.40 9.56 5.73
N ASN A 128 -11.55 9.69 4.71
CA ASN A 128 -11.25 8.57 3.82
C ASN A 128 -10.48 7.46 4.53
N LEU A 129 -9.46 7.78 5.32
CA LEU A 129 -8.69 6.76 6.05
C LEU A 129 -9.52 6.10 7.15
N SER A 130 -10.31 6.87 7.91
CA SER A 130 -11.25 6.32 8.89
C SER A 130 -12.24 5.36 8.23
N LEU A 131 -12.76 5.72 7.06
CA LEU A 131 -13.65 4.87 6.29
C LEU A 131 -12.97 3.57 5.85
N LEU A 132 -11.83 3.69 5.14
CA LEU A 132 -11.12 2.54 4.56
C LEU A 132 -10.64 1.58 5.65
N CYS A 133 -10.02 2.10 6.70
CA CYS A 133 -9.47 1.30 7.79
C CYS A 133 -10.52 0.86 8.82
N GLY A 134 -11.71 1.47 8.83
CA GLY A 134 -12.78 1.13 9.77
C GLY A 134 -12.50 1.56 11.22
N ILE A 135 -11.73 2.65 11.39
CA ILE A 135 -11.27 3.18 12.68
C ILE A 135 -11.46 4.71 12.71
N ASP A 136 -11.17 5.36 13.84
CA ASP A 136 -11.00 6.82 13.87
C ASP A 136 -9.52 7.16 13.61
N PHE A 137 -9.18 7.50 12.36
CA PHE A 137 -7.80 7.76 11.96
C PHE A 137 -7.14 8.88 12.77
N ALA A 138 -7.86 9.98 13.02
CA ALA A 138 -7.31 11.13 13.73
C ALA A 138 -6.97 10.82 15.19
N ASP A 139 -7.73 9.94 15.83
CA ASP A 139 -7.45 9.48 17.19
C ASP A 139 -6.38 8.39 17.24
N GLU A 140 -6.40 7.45 16.30
CA GLU A 140 -5.45 6.34 16.27
C GLU A 140 -4.04 6.79 15.88
N ILE A 141 -3.88 7.68 14.89
CA ILE A 141 -2.55 8.16 14.49
C ILE A 141 -1.82 8.91 15.62
N LYS A 142 -2.56 9.55 16.54
CA LYS A 142 -2.00 10.25 17.71
C LYS A 142 -1.44 9.31 18.77
N LYS A 143 -1.95 8.07 18.82
CA LYS A 143 -1.53 7.03 19.76
C LYS A 143 -0.50 6.10 19.13
N PHE A 144 -0.51 6.01 17.80
CA PHE A 144 0.38 5.14 17.07
C PHE A 144 1.84 5.50 17.33
N LYS A 145 2.58 4.51 17.81
CA LYS A 145 4.02 4.58 18.01
C LYS A 145 4.61 3.33 17.39
N ARG A 146 5.44 3.53 16.37
CA ARG A 146 6.23 2.45 15.81
C ARG A 146 7.44 2.18 16.70
N ASP A 147 7.71 0.90 16.96
CA ASP A 147 8.96 0.45 17.58
C ASP A 147 9.80 -0.19 16.48
N SER A 148 10.89 0.48 16.11
CA SER A 148 11.74 0.08 14.99
C SER A 148 13.19 -0.03 15.45
N ILE A 149 13.97 -0.90 14.80
CA ILE A 149 15.42 -0.92 14.94
C ILE A 149 16.06 0.36 14.38
N PHE A 150 15.33 1.08 13.50
CA PHE A 150 15.80 2.29 12.86
C PHE A 150 15.43 3.52 13.70
N GLU A 151 16.45 4.16 14.27
CA GLU A 151 16.26 5.31 15.19
C GLU A 151 15.46 6.45 14.57
N HIS A 152 15.63 6.72 13.27
CA HIS A 152 14.92 7.81 12.58
C HIS A 152 13.40 7.59 12.52
N VAL A 153 12.94 6.33 12.44
CA VAL A 153 11.50 5.97 12.49
C VAL A 153 10.93 6.27 13.87
N ASN A 154 11.63 5.82 14.91
CA ASN A 154 11.24 6.07 16.31
C ASN A 154 11.21 7.57 16.62
N ASN A 155 12.20 8.32 16.14
CA ASN A 155 12.30 9.76 16.32
C ASN A 155 11.13 10.49 15.63
N ASN A 156 10.74 10.08 14.42
CA ASN A 156 9.58 10.65 13.73
C ASN A 156 8.28 10.41 14.53
N SER A 157 8.04 9.17 14.97
CA SER A 157 6.88 8.83 15.82
C SER A 157 6.85 9.66 17.10
N LYS A 158 8.00 9.80 17.78
CA LYS A 158 8.10 10.62 18.99
C LYS A 158 7.75 12.08 18.73
N GLN A 159 8.33 12.69 17.69
CA GLN A 159 8.07 14.09 17.33
C GLN A 159 6.59 14.32 16.99
N PHE A 160 5.97 13.38 16.27
CA PHE A 160 4.56 13.46 15.95
C PHE A 160 3.69 13.44 17.21
N ILE A 161 3.88 12.45 18.09
CA ILE A 161 3.09 12.30 19.32
C ILE A 161 3.21 13.55 20.20
N GLU A 162 4.43 14.06 20.39
CA GLU A 162 4.70 15.24 21.22
C GLU A 162 4.03 16.51 20.69
N ASN A 163 3.88 16.65 19.36
CA ASN A 163 3.43 17.89 18.72
C ASN A 163 2.14 17.74 17.88
N ASN A 164 1.39 16.65 18.05
CA ASN A 164 0.31 16.25 17.13
C ASN A 164 -0.73 17.35 16.88
N ASN A 165 -1.10 18.12 17.91
CA ASN A 165 -2.08 19.20 17.78
C ASN A 165 -1.58 20.31 16.85
N GLN A 166 -0.33 20.75 17.04
CA GLN A 166 0.28 21.78 16.21
C GLN A 166 0.50 21.29 14.78
N ILE A 167 0.92 20.03 14.62
CA ILE A 167 1.10 19.40 13.31
C ILE A 167 -0.21 19.40 12.52
N ILE A 168 -1.33 18.99 13.14
CA ILE A 168 -2.65 19.00 12.48
C ILE A 168 -3.08 20.42 12.08
N VAL A 169 -2.86 21.40 12.96
CA VAL A 169 -3.14 22.82 12.64
C VAL A 169 -2.32 23.28 11.44
N ASP A 170 -1.03 22.97 11.41
CA ASP A 170 -0.14 23.38 10.32
C ASP A 170 -0.42 22.65 8.99
N ILE A 171 -0.94 21.41 9.02
CA ILE A 171 -1.44 20.73 7.82
C ILE A 171 -2.62 21.50 7.24
N LYS A 172 -3.62 21.83 8.08
CA LYS A 172 -4.79 22.62 7.64
C LYS A 172 -4.33 23.96 7.05
N ARG A 173 -3.36 24.61 7.71
CA ARG A 173 -2.75 25.84 7.24
C ARG A 173 -2.02 25.68 5.90
N THR A 174 -1.34 24.56 5.67
CA THR A 174 -0.65 24.29 4.40
C THR A 174 -1.63 24.24 3.22
N PHE A 175 -2.79 23.59 3.39
CA PHE A 175 -3.85 23.57 2.38
C PHE A 175 -4.45 24.97 2.14
N GLU A 176 -4.66 25.74 3.21
CA GLU A 176 -5.12 27.13 3.13
C GLU A 176 -4.14 28.02 2.36
N LEU A 177 -2.83 27.96 2.70
CA LEU A 177 -1.78 28.71 2.01
C LEU A 177 -1.74 28.38 0.52
N ARG A 178 -1.85 27.09 0.14
CA ARG A 178 -1.95 26.69 -1.27
C ARG A 178 -3.20 27.26 -1.94
N HIS A 179 -4.34 27.35 -1.24
CA HIS A 179 -5.54 27.97 -1.79
C HIS A 179 -5.31 29.46 -2.07
N ILE A 180 -4.81 30.20 -1.07
CA ILE A 180 -4.49 31.63 -1.16
C ILE A 180 -3.53 31.90 -2.33
N TYR A 181 -2.40 31.18 -2.38
CA TYR A 181 -1.36 31.43 -3.38
C TYR A 181 -1.74 31.02 -4.80
N CYS A 182 -2.52 29.94 -4.98
CA CYS A 182 -2.94 29.50 -6.32
C CYS A 182 -4.17 30.24 -6.85
N HIS A 183 -5.06 30.73 -5.98
CA HIS A 183 -6.41 31.13 -6.40
C HIS A 183 -6.83 32.55 -6.02
N GLU A 184 -6.19 33.20 -5.05
CA GLU A 184 -6.69 34.48 -4.52
C GLU A 184 -5.87 35.72 -4.91
N PHE A 185 -4.78 35.58 -5.68
CA PHE A 185 -3.82 36.66 -6.02
C PHE A 185 -3.29 37.46 -4.81
N ALA A 186 -3.57 37.03 -3.59
CA ALA A 186 -3.70 37.80 -2.36
C ALA A 186 -2.64 38.91 -2.17
N THR A 187 -2.94 40.11 -2.70
CA THR A 187 -1.96 41.21 -2.82
C THR A 187 -1.56 41.84 -1.49
N ASN A 188 -2.38 41.66 -0.46
CA ASN A 188 -2.13 42.16 0.90
C ASN A 188 -1.59 41.07 1.84
N PHE A 189 -1.44 39.84 1.36
CA PHE A 189 -0.96 38.73 2.16
C PHE A 189 0.57 38.77 2.22
N ARG A 190 1.13 38.73 3.44
CA ARG A 190 2.58 38.72 3.65
C ARG A 190 3.06 37.29 3.83
N VAL A 191 4.10 36.95 3.08
CA VAL A 191 4.79 35.66 3.18
C VAL A 191 5.62 35.67 4.45
N ASP A 192 5.28 34.79 5.38
CA ASP A 192 6.05 34.50 6.59
C ASP A 192 6.87 33.21 6.34
N SER A 193 8.18 33.36 6.23
CA SER A 193 9.11 32.25 5.97
C SER A 193 9.11 31.22 7.09
N ASP A 194 9.00 31.68 8.34
CA ASP A 194 9.02 30.80 9.51
C ASP A 194 7.73 29.98 9.59
N GLU A 195 6.58 30.60 9.26
CA GLU A 195 5.31 29.90 9.12
C GLU A 195 5.39 28.81 8.04
N ILE A 196 5.91 29.14 6.86
CA ILE A 196 6.03 28.20 5.73
C ILE A 196 6.95 27.03 6.09
N LEU A 197 8.10 27.33 6.70
CA LEU A 197 9.05 26.30 7.10
C LEU A 197 8.48 25.39 8.18
N ARG A 198 7.80 25.96 9.18
CA ARG A 198 7.10 25.18 10.21
C ARG A 198 6.04 24.28 9.60
N CYS A 199 5.21 24.82 8.69
CA CYS A 199 4.18 24.06 7.98
C CYS A 199 4.77 22.91 7.18
N PHE A 200 5.84 23.18 6.43
CA PHE A 200 6.54 22.17 5.63
C PHE A 200 7.12 21.04 6.49
N ASN A 201 7.82 21.38 7.59
CA ASN A 201 8.41 20.39 8.48
C ASN A 201 7.34 19.52 9.15
N ASN A 202 6.25 20.13 9.63
CA ASN A 202 5.13 19.41 10.23
C ASN A 202 4.40 18.53 9.22
N ALA A 203 4.27 18.97 7.97
CA ALA A 203 3.78 18.16 6.86
C ALA A 203 4.66 16.93 6.61
N LYS A 204 5.99 17.08 6.61
CA LYS A 204 6.95 15.97 6.44
C LYS A 204 6.80 14.93 7.55
N ILE A 205 6.74 15.38 8.81
CA ILE A 205 6.54 14.50 9.98
C ILE A 205 5.22 13.73 9.84
N PHE A 206 4.13 14.41 9.49
CA PHE A 206 2.82 13.78 9.32
C PHE A 206 2.76 12.75 8.20
N LEU A 207 3.35 13.06 7.03
CA LEU A 207 3.35 12.12 5.90
C LEU A 207 4.18 10.87 6.23
N ASN A 208 5.33 11.02 6.88
CA ASN A 208 6.13 9.88 7.37
C ASN A 208 5.36 9.06 8.41
N GLN A 209 4.75 9.74 9.41
CA GLN A 209 3.98 9.05 10.45
C GLN A 209 2.80 8.28 9.86
N THR A 210 2.11 8.89 8.89
CA THR A 210 1.02 8.24 8.19
C THR A 210 1.52 7.07 7.35
N ASN A 211 2.66 7.20 6.68
CA ASN A 211 3.26 6.10 5.93
C ASN A 211 3.57 4.90 6.83
N ASP A 212 4.18 5.15 7.99
CA ASP A 212 4.46 4.11 8.99
C ASP A 212 3.18 3.47 9.54
N PHE A 213 2.17 4.30 9.84
CA PHE A 213 0.87 3.82 10.32
C PHE A 213 0.18 2.91 9.31
N ILE A 214 0.16 3.30 8.03
CA ILE A 214 -0.44 2.48 6.98
C ILE A 214 0.39 1.21 6.74
N TRP A 215 1.71 1.29 6.82
CA TRP A 215 2.58 0.11 6.73
C TRP A 215 2.25 -0.91 7.81
N ASP A 216 2.13 -0.48 9.06
CA ASP A 216 1.80 -1.34 10.21
C ASP A 216 0.39 -1.96 10.10
N ILE A 217 -0.57 -1.21 9.56
CA ILE A 217 -1.92 -1.72 9.28
C ILE A 217 -1.92 -2.84 8.24
N ILE A 218 -1.11 -2.69 7.18
CA ILE A 218 -1.09 -3.62 6.05
C ILE A 218 -0.20 -4.83 6.36
N TYR A 219 0.93 -4.58 7.03
CA TYR A 219 1.97 -5.56 7.33
C TYR A 219 2.30 -5.49 8.83
N PRO A 220 1.40 -5.94 9.70
CA PRO A 220 1.67 -5.99 11.13
C PRO A 220 2.88 -6.90 11.39
N ASP A 221 3.74 -6.49 12.30
CA ASP A 221 4.96 -7.20 12.69
C ASP A 221 5.92 -7.49 11.51
N ALA A 222 5.95 -6.60 10.52
CA ALA A 222 6.87 -6.72 9.38
C ALA A 222 8.33 -6.77 9.85
N PRO A 223 9.15 -7.71 9.34
CA PRO A 223 10.54 -7.86 9.73
C PRO A 223 11.37 -6.66 9.25
N GLU A 224 12.29 -6.21 10.09
CA GLU A 224 13.16 -5.06 9.79
C GLU A 224 14.61 -5.46 9.51
N THR A 225 15.01 -6.70 9.83
CA THR A 225 16.33 -7.25 9.51
C THR A 225 16.26 -8.35 8.47
N GLN A 226 17.36 -8.55 7.73
CA GLN A 226 17.46 -9.67 6.79
C GLN A 226 17.30 -11.04 7.47
N ALA A 227 17.71 -11.16 8.73
CA ALA A 227 17.55 -12.40 9.49
C ALA A 227 16.06 -12.66 9.78
N ASP A 228 15.34 -11.65 10.25
CA ASP A 228 13.90 -11.75 10.52
C ASP A 228 13.11 -12.01 9.23
N MET A 229 13.49 -11.36 8.12
CA MET A 229 12.91 -11.62 6.80
C MET A 229 13.11 -13.07 6.36
N ASN A 230 14.31 -13.63 6.57
CA ASN A 230 14.61 -15.02 6.24
C ASN A 230 13.77 -15.99 7.10
N ILE A 231 13.63 -15.71 8.40
CA ILE A 231 12.83 -16.50 9.33
C ILE A 231 11.36 -16.47 8.92
N GLN A 232 10.79 -15.26 8.75
CA GLN A 232 9.38 -15.11 8.39
C GLN A 232 9.04 -15.79 7.06
N ALA A 233 9.91 -15.70 6.05
CA ALA A 233 9.69 -16.36 4.77
C ALA A 233 9.70 -17.89 4.90
N SER A 234 10.56 -18.43 5.77
CA SER A 234 10.59 -19.86 6.09
C SER A 234 9.31 -20.29 6.82
N ASP A 235 8.88 -19.54 7.84
CA ASP A 235 7.67 -19.81 8.61
C ASP A 235 6.42 -19.76 7.71
N GLU A 236 6.35 -18.79 6.79
CA GLU A 236 5.26 -18.71 5.81
C GLU A 236 5.24 -19.94 4.90
N PHE A 237 6.39 -20.39 4.41
CA PHE A 237 6.47 -21.61 3.60
C PHE A 237 5.98 -22.83 4.38
N GLU A 238 6.41 -23.00 5.63
CA GLU A 238 5.96 -24.12 6.47
C GLU A 238 4.45 -24.13 6.68
N ARG A 239 3.84 -22.95 6.90
CA ARG A 239 2.38 -22.83 6.99
C ARG A 239 1.68 -23.30 5.72
N PHE A 240 2.14 -22.87 4.54
CA PHE A 240 1.52 -23.30 3.28
C PHE A 240 1.83 -24.76 2.92
N GLU A 241 2.98 -25.32 3.32
CA GLU A 241 3.25 -26.75 3.17
C GLU A 241 2.31 -27.58 4.05
N ASN A 242 2.01 -27.10 5.27
CA ASN A 242 1.00 -27.72 6.13
C ASN A 242 -0.39 -27.63 5.50
N ASP A 243 -0.81 -26.46 5.00
CA ASP A 243 -2.10 -26.29 4.32
C ASP A 243 -2.23 -27.21 3.10
N LEU A 244 -1.17 -27.33 2.29
CA LEU A 244 -1.14 -28.26 1.16
C LEU A 244 -1.25 -29.72 1.62
N SER A 245 -0.56 -30.09 2.70
CA SER A 245 -0.59 -31.45 3.25
C SER A 245 -1.99 -31.80 3.78
N VAL A 246 -2.65 -30.86 4.45
CA VAL A 246 -4.04 -30.99 4.88
C VAL A 246 -4.96 -31.16 3.67
N LEU A 247 -4.85 -30.30 2.65
CA LEU A 247 -5.67 -30.39 1.43
C LEU A 247 -5.50 -31.73 0.71
N ILE A 248 -4.26 -32.20 0.56
CA ILE A 248 -3.97 -33.52 -0.04
C ILE A 248 -4.66 -34.64 0.74
N SER A 249 -4.62 -34.57 2.06
CA SER A 249 -5.26 -35.57 2.94
C SER A 249 -6.78 -35.52 2.77
N THR A 250 -7.38 -34.33 2.78
CA THR A 250 -8.81 -34.12 2.53
C THR A 250 -9.26 -34.67 1.18
N ILE A 251 -8.49 -34.45 0.11
CA ILE A 251 -8.81 -34.98 -1.24
C ILE A 251 -8.81 -36.52 -1.23
N LYS A 252 -7.84 -37.15 -0.56
CA LYS A 252 -7.78 -38.62 -0.43
C LYS A 252 -8.92 -39.18 0.40
N GLU A 253 -9.33 -38.49 1.47
CA GLU A 253 -10.48 -38.89 2.29
C GLU A 253 -11.79 -38.78 1.52
N ALA A 254 -11.99 -37.70 0.77
CA ALA A 254 -13.19 -37.50 -0.05
C ALA A 254 -13.44 -38.63 -1.06
N LYS A 255 -12.36 -39.27 -1.54
CA LYS A 255 -12.43 -40.51 -2.36
C LYS A 255 -13.08 -41.66 -1.60
N ASN A 256 -12.67 -41.92 -0.37
CA ASN A 256 -13.15 -43.07 0.39
C ASN A 256 -14.66 -42.97 0.69
N GLU A 257 -15.22 -41.76 0.70
CA GLU A 257 -16.61 -41.51 1.05
C GLU A 257 -17.56 -41.33 -0.14
N THR A 258 -17.02 -41.20 -1.35
CA THR A 258 -17.80 -40.86 -2.55
C THR A 258 -17.60 -41.91 -3.63
N SER A 259 -18.60 -42.78 -3.83
CA SER A 259 -18.55 -43.87 -4.83
C SER A 259 -18.31 -43.40 -6.27
N ASP A 260 -18.65 -42.15 -6.56
CA ASP A 260 -18.60 -41.57 -7.91
C ASP A 260 -17.31 -40.76 -8.17
N PHE A 261 -16.39 -40.71 -7.20
CA PHE A 261 -15.11 -40.01 -7.31
C PHE A 261 -13.97 -41.03 -7.43
N ASP A 262 -13.65 -41.40 -8.66
CA ASP A 262 -12.56 -42.33 -8.95
C ASP A 262 -11.21 -41.60 -9.03
N LEU A 263 -10.52 -41.52 -7.88
CA LEU A 263 -9.15 -41.02 -7.80
C LEU A 263 -8.16 -42.19 -7.69
N ASN A 264 -7.24 -42.31 -8.63
CA ASN A 264 -6.08 -43.19 -8.46
C ASN A 264 -5.07 -42.54 -7.49
N VAL A 265 -5.11 -42.96 -6.22
CA VAL A 265 -4.30 -42.38 -5.13
C VAL A 265 -2.81 -42.56 -5.36
N GLU A 266 -2.38 -43.69 -5.93
CA GLU A 266 -0.96 -43.95 -6.21
C GLU A 266 -0.42 -42.99 -7.27
N LEU A 267 -1.17 -42.79 -8.36
CA LEU A 267 -0.80 -41.81 -9.39
C LEU A 267 -0.88 -40.38 -8.85
N PHE A 268 -1.88 -40.06 -8.04
CA PHE A 268 -1.98 -38.76 -7.39
C PHE A 268 -0.75 -38.46 -6.53
N ASP A 269 -0.35 -39.39 -5.66
CA ASP A 269 0.85 -39.24 -4.84
C ASP A 269 2.11 -39.06 -5.66
N LYS A 270 2.25 -39.84 -6.73
CA LYS A 270 3.37 -39.68 -7.67
C LYS A 270 3.40 -38.29 -8.31
N THR A 271 2.25 -37.71 -8.65
CA THR A 271 2.19 -36.33 -9.21
C THR A 271 2.61 -35.29 -8.19
N ILE A 272 2.23 -35.45 -6.92
CA ILE A 272 2.62 -34.54 -5.83
C ILE A 272 4.13 -34.62 -5.59
N GLU A 273 4.71 -35.83 -5.57
CA GLU A 273 6.16 -36.00 -5.37
C GLU A 273 6.97 -35.37 -6.51
N GLN A 274 6.57 -35.57 -7.77
CA GLN A 274 7.23 -34.91 -8.90
C GLN A 274 7.07 -33.39 -8.86
N TRP A 275 5.91 -32.90 -8.44
CA TRP A 275 5.68 -31.47 -8.27
C TRP A 275 6.55 -30.88 -7.14
N LYS A 276 6.76 -31.59 -6.02
CA LYS A 276 7.66 -31.14 -4.94
C LYS A 276 9.11 -31.01 -5.42
N ILE A 277 9.56 -31.88 -6.32
CA ILE A 277 10.87 -31.77 -6.99
C ILE A 277 10.91 -30.51 -7.84
N TYR A 278 9.91 -30.31 -8.72
CA TYR A 278 9.79 -29.11 -9.54
C TYR A 278 9.84 -27.83 -8.69
N ARG A 279 9.08 -27.78 -7.59
CA ARG A 279 9.06 -26.63 -6.68
C ARG A 279 10.45 -26.30 -6.14
N LYS A 280 11.22 -27.29 -5.71
CA LYS A 280 12.59 -27.08 -5.21
C LYS A 280 13.49 -26.51 -6.30
N THR A 281 13.51 -27.14 -7.48
CA THR A 281 14.34 -26.67 -8.60
C THR A 281 13.94 -25.27 -9.06
N LYS A 282 12.65 -24.94 -9.07
CA LYS A 282 12.17 -23.59 -9.35
C LYS A 282 12.67 -22.58 -8.32
N ALA A 283 12.62 -22.92 -7.03
CA ALA A 283 13.14 -22.05 -5.97
C ALA A 283 14.65 -21.83 -6.05
N GLU A 284 15.42 -22.86 -6.42
CA GLU A 284 16.86 -22.72 -6.69
C GLU A 284 17.11 -21.77 -7.87
N LEU A 285 16.35 -21.94 -8.97
CA LEU A 285 16.44 -21.07 -10.14
C LEU A 285 16.12 -19.61 -9.78
N ASP A 286 15.01 -19.37 -9.10
CA ASP A 286 14.56 -18.02 -8.75
C ASP A 286 15.52 -17.33 -7.76
N ALA A 287 16.15 -18.09 -6.85
CA ALA A 287 17.13 -17.57 -5.88
C ALA A 287 18.57 -17.49 -6.43
N SER A 288 18.85 -18.05 -7.60
CA SER A 288 20.21 -18.15 -8.16
C SER A 288 20.92 -16.80 -8.35
N VAL A 289 20.16 -15.72 -8.57
CA VAL A 289 20.71 -14.37 -8.75
C VAL A 289 21.41 -13.81 -7.50
N VAL A 290 21.19 -14.42 -6.33
CA VAL A 290 21.74 -14.00 -5.04
C VAL A 290 22.42 -15.17 -4.32
N GLU A 291 22.84 -16.19 -5.06
CA GLU A 291 23.48 -17.40 -4.51
C GLU A 291 24.66 -17.06 -3.59
N GLY A 292 24.69 -17.70 -2.41
CA GLY A 292 25.69 -17.45 -1.37
C GLY A 292 25.51 -16.15 -0.58
N GLY A 293 24.56 -15.29 -0.97
CA GLY A 293 24.22 -14.05 -0.28
C GLY A 293 23.20 -14.24 0.84
N THR A 294 23.07 -13.23 1.71
CA THR A 294 22.12 -13.23 2.84
C THR A 294 20.65 -13.16 2.43
N MET A 295 20.36 -12.75 1.18
CA MET A 295 19.02 -12.75 0.59
C MET A 295 18.60 -14.09 -0.01
N TYR A 296 19.54 -15.04 -0.19
CA TYR A 296 19.24 -16.34 -0.78
C TYR A 296 18.12 -17.09 -0.03
N PRO A 297 18.16 -17.22 1.32
CA PRO A 297 17.12 -17.95 2.04
C PRO A 297 15.73 -17.32 1.87
N LEU A 298 15.64 -15.99 1.89
CA LEU A 298 14.40 -15.25 1.65
C LEU A 298 13.81 -15.55 0.27
N LEU A 299 14.60 -15.40 -0.81
CA LEU A 299 14.08 -15.62 -2.16
C LEU A 299 13.72 -17.09 -2.40
N TYR A 300 14.53 -18.00 -1.87
CA TYR A 300 14.28 -19.43 -1.95
C TYR A 300 12.95 -19.80 -1.28
N ALA A 301 12.77 -19.43 0.00
CA ALA A 301 11.55 -19.72 0.75
C ALA A 301 10.32 -19.03 0.13
N SER A 302 10.46 -17.79 -0.34
CA SER A 302 9.39 -17.06 -1.03
C SER A 302 8.94 -17.77 -2.31
N SER A 303 9.87 -18.29 -3.11
CA SER A 303 9.55 -19.07 -4.31
C SER A 303 8.87 -20.40 -3.98
N LEU A 304 9.32 -21.09 -2.92
CA LEU A 304 8.65 -22.30 -2.42
C LEU A 304 7.20 -21.98 -2.05
N THR A 305 6.96 -20.91 -1.30
CA THR A 305 5.63 -20.44 -0.91
C THR A 305 4.76 -20.12 -2.12
N ALA A 306 5.24 -19.31 -3.07
CA ALA A 306 4.49 -18.91 -4.26
C ALA A 306 4.05 -20.12 -5.08
N THR A 307 4.98 -21.04 -5.37
CA THR A 307 4.70 -22.27 -6.11
C THR A 307 3.69 -23.15 -5.35
N THR A 308 3.78 -23.21 -4.02
CA THR A 308 2.86 -23.98 -3.17
C THR A 308 1.44 -23.41 -3.19
N LYS A 309 1.30 -22.08 -3.12
CA LYS A 309 -0.01 -21.40 -3.26
C LYS A 309 -0.66 -21.72 -4.60
N GLU A 310 0.09 -21.68 -5.70
CA GLU A 310 -0.41 -22.05 -7.03
C GLU A 310 -0.93 -23.50 -7.06
N LYS A 311 -0.22 -24.43 -6.42
CA LYS A 311 -0.66 -25.83 -6.38
C LYS A 311 -1.89 -26.04 -5.51
N ILE A 312 -1.98 -25.36 -4.37
CA ILE A 312 -3.18 -25.38 -3.52
C ILE A 312 -4.39 -24.93 -4.33
N GLU A 313 -4.31 -23.79 -5.03
CA GLU A 313 -5.42 -23.28 -5.84
C GLU A 313 -5.74 -24.19 -7.04
N SER A 314 -4.71 -24.73 -7.71
CA SER A 314 -4.90 -25.74 -8.75
C SER A 314 -5.65 -26.96 -8.25
N LEU A 315 -5.30 -27.49 -7.07
CA LEU A 315 -5.97 -28.66 -6.48
C LEU A 315 -7.39 -28.34 -6.04
N LYS A 316 -7.63 -27.17 -5.42
CA LYS A 316 -8.98 -26.74 -5.06
C LYS A 316 -9.90 -26.66 -6.28
N ASN A 317 -9.40 -26.13 -7.39
CA ASN A 317 -10.16 -26.03 -8.64
C ASN A 317 -10.39 -27.41 -9.28
N GLU A 318 -9.35 -28.26 -9.34
CA GLU A 318 -9.44 -29.60 -9.91
C GLU A 318 -10.41 -30.50 -9.14
N PHE A 319 -10.44 -30.37 -7.81
CA PHE A 319 -11.25 -31.20 -6.91
C PHE A 319 -12.46 -30.48 -6.29
N GLU A 320 -12.88 -29.35 -6.86
CA GLU A 320 -13.91 -28.46 -6.29
C GLU A 320 -15.20 -29.22 -5.92
N ILE A 321 -15.73 -30.01 -6.85
CA ILE A 321 -16.98 -30.76 -6.67
C ILE A 321 -16.84 -31.80 -5.53
N ALA A 322 -15.71 -32.49 -5.47
CA ALA A 322 -15.46 -33.51 -4.44
C ALA A 322 -15.33 -32.86 -3.05
N LEU A 323 -14.60 -31.75 -2.97
CA LEU A 323 -14.38 -30.99 -1.74
C LEU A 323 -15.68 -30.35 -1.21
N GLN A 324 -16.52 -29.78 -2.09
CA GLN A 324 -17.82 -29.21 -1.69
C GLN A 324 -18.76 -30.27 -1.12
N ARG A 325 -18.79 -31.47 -1.72
CA ARG A 325 -19.62 -32.58 -1.24
C ARG A 325 -19.15 -33.10 0.12
N TYR A 326 -17.84 -33.20 0.31
CA TYR A 326 -17.25 -33.60 1.58
C TYR A 326 -17.53 -32.57 2.69
N ALA A 327 -17.41 -31.27 2.40
CA ALA A 327 -17.64 -30.19 3.36
C ALA A 327 -19.12 -29.94 3.71
N SER A 328 -20.06 -30.45 2.90
CA SER A 328 -21.51 -30.29 3.13
C SER A 328 -22.11 -31.39 4.03
N ARG A 329 -21.27 -32.24 4.61
CA ARG A 329 -21.62 -33.26 5.61
C ARG A 329 -21.07 -32.84 6.96
#